data_AF-A0A9Q1HNJ4-F1
#
_entry.id   AF-A0A9Q1HNJ4-F1
#
_cell.length_a   1.000
_cell.length_b   1.000
_cell.length_c   1.000
_cell.angle_alpha   90.00
_cell.angle_beta   90.00
_cell.angle_gamma   90.00
#
_symmetry.space_group_name_H-M   'P 1'
#
loop_
_entity.id
_entity.type
_entity.pdbx_description
1 polymer ?
#
loop_
_entity_poly.entity_id
_entity_poly.type
_entity_poly.pdbx_seq_one_letter_code
_entity_poly.pdbx_strand_id
1 'polypeptide(L)'
;MLSPLSNAYHELAQVYASNNPAELRSVVSKHSEAFSRDSNTGLVKQCVSSLYKKNIQRLTKTFLTLSLQDMANRVQLSSAQEAEKYVLHMIENGEIYASINQKDGMVSFHDNPEKYNNPAMLHKIDQEMLKCIELDEKLKSMDQEITVNPQFVQKSMGSQDDDVGSKTSSYS
;
A
#
# COMPACT_ATOMS: atom_id res chain seq x y z
N MET A 1 -22.89 -2.35 -4.77
CA MET A 1 -23.50 -3.40 -5.62
C MET A 1 -22.54 -3.85 -6.75
N LEU A 2 -21.23 -4.03 -6.48
CA LEU A 2 -20.22 -4.44 -7.48
C LEU A 2 -19.55 -5.82 -7.20
N SER A 3 -19.84 -6.45 -6.05
CA SER A 3 -19.15 -7.67 -5.64
C SER A 3 -19.40 -8.92 -6.52
N PRO A 4 -20.56 -9.14 -7.16
CA PRO A 4 -20.75 -10.39 -7.91
C PRO A 4 -20.02 -10.40 -9.26
N LEU A 5 -19.78 -9.25 -9.90
CA LEU A 5 -19.06 -9.19 -11.19
C LEU A 5 -17.54 -9.34 -11.03
N SER A 6 -16.99 -9.00 -9.87
CA SER A 6 -15.54 -9.01 -9.60
C SER A 6 -15.12 -10.17 -8.69
N ASN A 7 -15.95 -11.21 -8.55
CA ASN A 7 -15.71 -12.32 -7.63
C ASN A 7 -14.37 -13.03 -7.90
N ALA A 8 -13.95 -13.15 -9.17
CA ALA A 8 -12.65 -13.69 -9.53
C ALA A 8 -11.46 -12.90 -8.95
N TYR A 9 -11.57 -11.57 -8.87
CA TYR A 9 -10.55 -10.71 -8.26
C TYR A 9 -10.57 -10.79 -6.73
N HIS A 10 -11.75 -10.97 -6.13
CA HIS A 10 -11.87 -11.17 -4.69
C HIS A 10 -11.29 -12.52 -4.25
N GLU A 11 -11.57 -13.60 -5.00
CA GLU A 11 -10.96 -14.91 -4.79
C GLU A 11 -9.44 -14.85 -4.96
N LEU A 12 -8.96 -14.13 -5.98
CA LEU A 12 -7.52 -13.88 -6.17
C LEU A 12 -6.89 -13.16 -4.96
N ALA A 13 -7.53 -12.10 -4.44
CA ALA A 13 -7.05 -11.36 -3.28
C ALA A 13 -7.06 -12.21 -2.00
N GLN A 14 -8.10 -13.04 -1.82
CA GLN A 14 -8.20 -13.96 -0.69
C GLN A 14 -7.06 -14.99 -0.70
N VAL A 15 -6.78 -15.59 -1.85
CA VAL A 15 -5.66 -16.54 -1.99
C VAL A 15 -4.30 -15.84 -1.91
N TYR A 16 -4.20 -14.59 -2.39
CA TYR A 16 -2.97 -13.80 -2.21
C TYR A 16 -2.64 -13.56 -0.72
N ALA A 17 -3.65 -13.48 0.15
CA ALA A 17 -3.47 -13.36 1.59
C ALA A 17 -2.92 -14.64 2.25
N SER A 18 -3.15 -15.83 1.67
CA SER A 18 -2.63 -17.11 2.18
C SER A 18 -1.12 -17.26 1.98
N ASN A 19 -0.52 -16.45 1.10
CA ASN A 19 0.90 -16.49 0.74
C ASN A 19 1.35 -17.80 0.06
N ASN A 20 0.40 -18.54 -0.54
CA ASN A 20 0.66 -19.79 -1.26
C ASN A 20 0.70 -19.56 -2.80
N PRO A 21 1.89 -19.57 -3.44
CA PRO A 21 2.01 -19.32 -4.87
C PRO A 21 1.38 -20.41 -5.75
N ALA A 22 1.30 -21.66 -5.26
CA ALA A 22 0.67 -22.75 -6.02
C ALA A 22 -0.85 -22.57 -6.11
N GLU A 23 -1.50 -22.23 -4.99
CA GLU A 23 -2.93 -21.91 -4.97
C GLU A 23 -3.23 -20.67 -5.80
N LEU A 24 -2.41 -19.62 -5.71
CA LEU A 24 -2.61 -18.40 -6.49
C LEU A 24 -2.56 -18.72 -7.99
N ARG A 25 -1.58 -19.51 -8.45
CA ARG A 25 -1.49 -19.96 -9.85
C ARG A 25 -2.72 -20.78 -10.27
N SER A 26 -3.25 -21.63 -9.39
CA SER A 26 -4.47 -22.39 -9.65
C SER A 26 -5.68 -21.49 -9.89
N VAL A 27 -5.88 -20.48 -9.02
CA VAL A 27 -6.97 -19.49 -9.18
C VAL A 27 -6.81 -18.66 -10.46
N VAL A 28 -5.58 -18.25 -10.77
CA VAL A 28 -5.28 -17.53 -12.02
C VAL A 28 -5.62 -18.38 -13.25
N SER A 29 -5.29 -19.67 -13.23
CA SER A 29 -5.64 -20.58 -14.32
C SER A 29 -7.15 -20.80 -14.43
N LYS A 30 -7.83 -20.99 -13.29
CA LYS A 30 -9.28 -21.20 -13.19
C LYS A 30 -10.09 -20.04 -13.77
N HIS A 31 -9.67 -18.80 -13.51
CA HIS A 31 -10.36 -17.59 -13.98
C HIS A 31 -9.66 -16.90 -15.16
N SER A 32 -8.79 -17.61 -15.88
CA SER A 32 -7.97 -17.05 -16.96
C SER A 32 -8.80 -16.36 -18.05
N GLU A 33 -9.94 -16.93 -18.42
CA GLU A 33 -10.88 -16.35 -19.39
C GLU A 33 -11.48 -15.03 -18.91
N ALA A 34 -11.82 -14.92 -17.62
CA ALA A 34 -12.35 -13.68 -17.04
C ALA A 34 -11.28 -12.57 -17.05
N PHE A 35 -10.05 -12.89 -16.65
CA PHE A 35 -8.94 -11.92 -16.68
C PHE A 35 -8.56 -11.51 -18.11
N SER A 36 -8.67 -12.43 -19.08
CA SER A 36 -8.43 -12.13 -20.49
C SER A 36 -9.51 -11.24 -21.08
N ARG A 37 -10.79 -11.50 -20.75
CA ARG A 37 -11.92 -10.66 -21.16
C ARG A 37 -11.77 -9.23 -20.65
N ASP A 38 -11.28 -9.08 -19.43
CA ASP A 38 -11.09 -7.76 -18.81
C ASP A 38 -9.75 -7.10 -19.20
N SER A 39 -8.94 -7.72 -20.08
CA SER A 39 -7.62 -7.24 -20.52
C SER A 39 -6.60 -7.02 -19.39
N ASN A 40 -6.74 -7.75 -18.28
CA ASN A 40 -5.92 -7.58 -17.06
C ASN A 40 -4.92 -8.73 -16.83
N THR A 41 -4.79 -9.68 -17.76
CA THR A 41 -3.93 -10.87 -17.60
C THR A 41 -2.48 -10.54 -17.24
N GLY A 42 -1.92 -9.46 -17.79
CA GLY A 42 -0.56 -9.01 -17.48
C GLY A 42 -0.39 -8.60 -16.01
N LEU A 43 -1.35 -7.83 -15.49
CA LEU A 43 -1.37 -7.40 -14.09
C LEU A 43 -1.53 -8.59 -13.14
N VAL A 44 -2.36 -9.57 -13.50
CA VAL A 44 -2.52 -10.80 -12.72
C VAL A 44 -1.22 -11.61 -12.65
N LYS A 45 -0.45 -11.69 -13.75
CA LYS A 45 0.89 -12.29 -13.73
C LYS A 45 1.86 -11.52 -12.84
N GLN A 46 1.80 -10.18 -12.87
CA GLN A 46 2.59 -9.35 -11.95
C GLN A 46 2.22 -9.59 -10.49
N CYS A 47 0.93 -9.83 -10.17
CA CYS A 47 0.52 -10.23 -8.83
C CYS A 47 1.14 -11.57 -8.41
N VAL A 48 1.25 -12.55 -9.31
CA VAL A 48 1.94 -13.81 -8.99
C VAL A 48 3.42 -13.54 -8.70
N SER A 49 4.10 -12.74 -9.53
CA SER A 49 5.50 -12.37 -9.28
C SER A 49 5.69 -11.56 -7.99
N SER A 50 4.76 -10.65 -7.66
CA SER A 50 4.83 -9.86 -6.43
C SER A 50 4.60 -10.73 -5.19
N LEU A 51 3.84 -11.82 -5.28
CA LEU A 51 3.71 -12.78 -4.18
C LEU A 51 5.05 -13.46 -3.85
N TYR A 52 5.81 -13.87 -4.87
CA TYR A 52 7.15 -14.43 -4.68
C TYR A 52 8.09 -13.41 -4.00
N LYS A 53 8.07 -12.15 -4.47
CA LYS A 53 8.83 -11.05 -3.86
C LYS A 53 8.42 -10.81 -2.40
N LYS A 54 7.12 -10.79 -2.11
CA LYS A 54 6.57 -10.66 -0.74
C LYS A 54 7.05 -11.79 0.16
N ASN A 55 7.06 -13.03 -0.33
CA ASN A 55 7.54 -14.18 0.43
C ASN A 55 9.04 -14.06 0.75
N ILE A 56 9.87 -13.59 -0.19
CA ILE A 56 11.29 -13.32 0.05
C ILE A 56 11.47 -12.19 1.07
N GLN A 57 10.73 -11.09 0.94
CA GLN A 57 10.75 -9.98 1.91
C GLN A 57 10.36 -10.43 3.33
N ARG A 58 9.52 -11.44 3.48
CA ARG A 58 9.20 -11.99 4.80
C ARG A 58 10.39 -12.71 5.43
N LEU A 59 11.23 -13.36 4.62
CA LEU A 59 12.42 -14.07 5.12
C LEU A 59 13.44 -13.10 5.71
N THR A 60 13.53 -11.87 5.20
CA THR A 60 14.44 -10.84 5.75
C THR A 60 14.08 -10.43 7.18
N LYS A 61 12.83 -10.67 7.61
CA LYS A 61 12.36 -10.36 8.97
C LYS A 61 12.69 -11.45 9.99
N THR A 62 12.96 -12.67 9.54
CA THR A 62 13.15 -13.84 10.42
C THR A 62 14.54 -14.45 10.30
N PHE A 63 15.28 -14.13 9.24
CA PHE A 63 16.61 -14.67 8.97
C PHE A 63 17.59 -13.54 8.72
N LEU A 64 18.79 -13.67 9.29
CA LEU A 64 19.94 -12.85 8.93
C LEU A 64 20.72 -13.46 7.75
N THR A 65 20.91 -14.78 7.77
CA THR A 65 21.56 -15.52 6.68
C THR A 65 20.75 -16.78 6.38
N LEU A 66 20.53 -17.09 5.10
CA LEU A 66 19.76 -18.24 4.65
C LEU A 66 20.38 -18.83 3.38
N SER A 67 20.38 -20.17 3.25
CA SER A 67 20.86 -20.80 2.02
C SER A 67 19.92 -20.55 0.83
N LEU A 68 20.46 -20.48 -0.38
CA LEU A 68 19.66 -20.32 -1.60
C LEU A 68 18.69 -21.49 -1.82
N GLN A 69 19.09 -22.70 -1.43
CA GLN A 69 18.23 -23.88 -1.51
C GLN A 69 17.07 -23.82 -0.51
N ASP A 70 17.35 -23.42 0.74
CA ASP A 70 16.33 -23.22 1.77
C ASP A 70 15.33 -22.14 1.39
N MET A 71 15.82 -21.07 0.77
CA MET A 71 15.00 -19.99 0.25
C MET A 71 14.09 -20.50 -0.88
N ALA A 72 14.64 -21.23 -1.85
CA ALA A 72 13.86 -21.82 -2.94
C ALA A 72 12.74 -22.73 -2.41
N ASN A 73 13.05 -23.60 -1.43
CA ASN A 73 12.08 -24.50 -0.82
C ASN A 73 10.96 -23.75 -0.09
N ARG A 74 11.30 -22.70 0.68
CA ARG A 74 10.31 -21.92 1.46
C ARG A 74 9.43 -21.04 0.58
N VAL A 75 9.98 -20.52 -0.51
CA VAL A 75 9.28 -19.62 -1.45
C VAL A 75 8.59 -20.40 -2.57
N GLN A 76 8.76 -21.74 -2.62
CA GLN A 76 8.25 -22.63 -3.66
C GLN A 76 8.76 -22.27 -5.07
N LEU A 77 10.06 -21.96 -5.16
CA LEU A 77 10.77 -21.81 -6.42
C LEU A 77 11.34 -23.16 -6.88
N SER A 78 11.60 -23.29 -8.18
CA SER A 78 12.05 -24.55 -8.76
C SER A 78 13.49 -24.92 -8.41
N SER A 79 14.34 -23.93 -8.16
CA SER A 79 15.79 -24.14 -7.95
C SER A 79 16.43 -23.01 -7.15
N ALA A 80 17.60 -23.30 -6.58
CA ALA A 80 18.47 -22.29 -5.95
C ALA A 80 18.90 -21.18 -6.94
N GLN A 81 19.07 -21.51 -8.23
CA GLN A 81 19.40 -20.56 -9.29
C GLN A 81 18.27 -19.58 -9.55
N GLU A 82 17.02 -20.06 -9.52
CA GLU A 82 15.84 -19.20 -9.63
C GLU A 82 15.75 -18.27 -8.41
N ALA A 83 15.98 -18.79 -7.20
CA ALA A 83 16.04 -17.97 -5.99
C ALA A 83 17.12 -16.88 -6.08
N GLU A 84 18.32 -17.22 -6.57
CA GLU A 84 19.40 -16.27 -6.77
C GLU A 84 19.00 -15.14 -7.74
N LYS A 85 18.37 -15.49 -8.86
CA LYS A 85 17.89 -14.51 -9.83
C LYS A 85 16.83 -13.57 -9.23
N TYR A 86 15.90 -14.10 -8.43
CA TYR A 86 14.93 -13.26 -7.74
C TYR A 86 15.61 -12.31 -6.75
N VAL A 87 16.54 -12.81 -5.93
CA VAL A 87 17.27 -11.99 -4.96
C VAL A 87 18.06 -10.89 -5.67
N LEU A 88 18.76 -11.21 -6.76
CA LEU A 88 19.51 -10.24 -7.54
C LEU A 88 18.61 -9.11 -8.06
N HIS A 89 17.50 -9.45 -8.73
CA HIS A 89 16.57 -8.44 -9.21
C HIS A 89 15.93 -7.63 -8.09
N MET A 90 15.66 -8.23 -6.93
CA MET A 90 15.11 -7.51 -5.79
C MET A 90 16.14 -6.54 -5.17
N ILE A 91 17.43 -6.88 -5.19
CA ILE A 91 18.51 -5.97 -4.77
C ILE A 91 18.64 -4.81 -5.78
N GLU A 92 18.68 -5.11 -7.09
CA GLU A 92 18.76 -4.09 -8.15
C GLU A 92 17.61 -3.08 -8.10
N ASN A 93 16.40 -3.55 -7.82
CA ASN A 93 15.21 -2.71 -7.71
C ASN A 93 15.08 -2.01 -6.34
N GLY A 94 15.98 -2.26 -5.38
CA GLY A 94 15.90 -1.72 -4.02
C GLY A 94 14.73 -2.26 -3.19
N GLU A 95 14.22 -3.45 -3.53
CA GLU A 95 13.10 -4.11 -2.83
C GLU A 95 13.54 -4.83 -1.56
N ILE A 96 14.81 -5.26 -1.49
CA ILE A 96 15.48 -5.83 -0.31
C ILE A 96 16.94 -5.36 -0.25
N TYR A 97 17.50 -5.38 0.97
CA TYR A 97 18.93 -5.17 1.19
C TYR A 97 19.56 -6.50 1.55
N ALA A 98 20.34 -7.08 0.63
CA ALA A 98 20.95 -8.38 0.81
C ALA A 98 22.24 -8.50 -0.01
N SER A 99 23.09 -9.46 0.35
CA SER A 99 24.28 -9.85 -0.41
C SER A 99 24.29 -11.36 -0.65
N ILE A 100 24.67 -11.77 -1.85
CA ILE A 100 24.73 -13.18 -2.26
C ILE A 100 26.18 -13.65 -2.17
N ASN A 101 26.43 -14.73 -1.43
CA ASN A 101 27.70 -15.44 -1.43
C ASN A 101 27.53 -16.73 -2.26
N GLN A 102 27.95 -16.68 -3.52
CA GLN A 102 27.87 -17.81 -4.44
C GLN A 102 28.76 -18.98 -4.05
N LYS A 103 29.90 -18.73 -3.37
CA LYS A 103 30.84 -19.78 -2.96
C LYS A 103 30.20 -20.71 -1.93
N ASP A 104 29.50 -20.13 -0.97
CA ASP A 104 28.86 -20.86 0.13
C ASP A 104 27.37 -21.14 -0.13
N GLY A 105 26.81 -20.60 -1.22
CA GLY A 105 25.40 -20.75 -1.59
C GLY A 105 24.43 -20.06 -0.62
N MET A 106 24.86 -18.95 -0.02
CA MET A 106 24.14 -18.26 1.07
C MET A 106 23.73 -16.85 0.66
N VAL A 107 22.59 -16.39 1.20
CA VAL A 107 22.11 -15.01 1.12
C VAL A 107 22.15 -14.41 2.51
N SER A 108 22.86 -13.30 2.67
CA SER A 108 22.87 -12.51 3.90
C SER A 108 21.99 -11.29 3.73
N PHE A 109 20.98 -11.16 4.57
CA PHE A 109 20.08 -10.02 4.61
C PHE A 109 20.65 -8.94 5.51
N HIS A 110 20.45 -7.69 5.10
CA HIS A 110 20.91 -6.49 5.78
C HIS A 110 19.72 -5.57 6.08
N ASP A 111 19.89 -4.69 7.07
CA ASP A 111 18.93 -3.62 7.30
C ASP A 111 19.05 -2.52 6.24
N ASN A 112 18.01 -1.68 6.15
CA ASN A 112 18.03 -0.52 5.27
C ASN A 112 19.24 0.37 5.59
N PRO A 113 20.13 0.66 4.62
CA PRO A 113 21.31 1.49 4.81
C PRO A 113 20.98 2.97 5.09
N GLU A 114 19.74 3.41 4.87
CA GLU A 114 19.30 4.78 5.13
C GLU A 114 19.33 5.11 6.63
N LYS A 115 20.14 6.11 6.99
CA LYS A 115 20.33 6.59 8.37
C LYS A 115 19.58 7.89 8.66
N TYR A 116 18.82 8.41 7.69
CA TYR A 116 18.02 9.63 7.81
C TYR A 116 18.82 10.90 8.10
N ASN A 117 20.12 10.90 7.81
CA ASN A 117 21.03 12.00 8.13
C ASN A 117 21.64 12.67 6.89
N ASN A 118 21.06 12.41 5.72
CA ASN A 118 21.56 12.95 4.45
C ASN A 118 20.72 14.15 3.96
N PRO A 119 21.32 15.05 3.15
CA PRO A 119 20.60 16.19 2.58
C PRO A 119 19.41 15.81 1.68
N ALA A 120 19.43 14.61 1.07
CA ALA A 120 18.32 14.15 0.24
C ALA A 120 17.05 13.88 1.08
N MET A 121 17.22 13.37 2.30
CA MET A 121 16.13 13.19 3.26
C MET A 121 15.58 14.52 3.76
N LEU A 122 16.43 15.53 3.98
CA LEU A 122 15.97 16.88 4.29
C LEU A 122 15.12 17.44 3.15
N HIS A 123 15.60 17.35 1.91
CA HIS A 123 14.84 17.79 0.73
C HIS A 123 13.52 17.04 0.57
N LYS A 124 13.50 15.73 0.86
CA LYS A 124 12.26 14.93 0.85
C LYS A 124 11.26 15.43 1.89
N ILE A 125 11.72 15.76 3.10
CA ILE A 125 10.88 16.34 4.16
C ILE A 125 10.33 17.70 3.73
N ASP A 126 11.18 18.57 3.17
CA ASP A 126 10.75 19.88 2.67
C ASP A 126 9.68 19.75 1.58
N GLN A 127 9.83 18.81 0.64
CA GLN A 127 8.81 18.55 -0.38
C GLN A 127 7.49 18.04 0.20
N GLU A 128 7.52 17.12 1.15
CA GLU A 128 6.30 16.65 1.82
C GLU A 128 5.64 17.77 2.64
N MET A 129 6.43 18.64 3.27
CA MET A 129 5.92 19.82 3.99
C MET A 129 5.22 20.79 3.03
N LEU A 130 5.79 21.06 1.86
CA LEU A 130 5.17 21.92 0.85
C LEU A 130 3.83 21.36 0.37
N LYS A 131 3.71 20.05 0.17
CA LYS A 131 2.43 19.40 -0.18
C LYS A 131 1.38 19.58 0.93
N CYS A 132 1.80 19.49 2.20
CA CYS A 132 0.90 19.74 3.33
C CYS A 132 0.43 21.20 3.37
N ILE A 133 1.30 22.15 3.08
CA ILE A 133 0.94 23.58 3.00
C ILE A 133 -0.05 23.81 1.86
N GLU A 134 0.20 23.25 0.68
CA GLU A 134 -0.72 23.35 -0.47
C GLU A 134 -2.10 22.75 -0.15
N LEU A 135 -2.12 21.61 0.55
CA LEU A 135 -3.36 20.99 1.00
C LEU A 135 -4.11 21.86 2.03
N ASP A 136 -3.39 22.50 2.95
CA ASP A 136 -3.96 23.43 3.94
C ASP A 136 -4.56 24.67 3.28
N GLU A 137 -3.89 25.26 2.30
CA GLU A 137 -4.43 26.37 1.51
C GLU A 137 -5.70 25.97 0.76
N LYS A 138 -5.72 24.76 0.19
CA LYS A 138 -6.92 24.23 -0.46
C LYS A 138 -8.06 24.00 0.52
N LEU A 139 -7.76 23.51 1.72
CA LEU A 139 -8.75 23.35 2.81
C LEU A 139 -9.31 24.70 3.23
N LYS A 140 -8.48 25.73 3.39
CA LYS A 140 -8.91 27.10 3.71
C LYS A 140 -9.81 27.68 2.62
N SER A 141 -9.49 27.46 1.34
CA SER A 141 -10.34 27.88 0.22
C SER A 141 -11.71 27.20 0.27
N MET A 142 -11.74 25.89 0.52
CA MET A 142 -13.01 25.15 0.66
C MET A 142 -13.81 25.62 1.88
N ASP A 143 -13.16 25.88 3.01
CA ASP A 143 -13.81 26.39 4.22
C ASP A 143 -14.39 27.79 4.01
N GLN A 144 -13.68 28.65 3.27
CA GLN A 144 -14.18 29.96 2.87
C GLN A 144 -15.41 29.82 1.97
N GLU A 145 -15.40 28.92 0.98
CA GLU A 145 -16.54 28.64 0.10
C GLU A 145 -17.77 28.12 0.86
N ILE A 146 -17.56 27.25 1.85
CA ILE A 146 -18.63 26.74 2.72
C ILE A 146 -19.18 27.85 3.61
N THR A 147 -18.31 28.67 4.19
CA THR A 147 -18.70 29.77 5.07
C THR A 147 -19.54 30.82 4.35
N VAL A 148 -19.23 31.11 3.08
CA VAL A 148 -20.02 32.05 2.26
C VAL A 148 -21.25 31.41 1.61
N ASN A 149 -21.46 30.10 1.79
CA ASN A 149 -22.59 29.41 1.20
C ASN A 149 -23.91 29.86 1.88
N PRO A 150 -24.86 30.43 1.13
CA PRO A 150 -26.08 31.02 1.69
C PRO A 150 -26.94 30.00 2.45
N GLN A 151 -26.92 28.70 2.10
CA GLN A 151 -27.65 27.67 2.86
C GLN A 151 -27.01 27.36 4.22
N PHE A 152 -25.69 27.51 4.33
CA PHE A 152 -24.96 27.38 5.59
C PHE A 152 -25.19 28.63 6.45
N VAL A 153 -25.03 29.83 5.88
CA VAL A 153 -25.28 31.11 6.55
C VAL A 153 -26.71 31.22 7.09
N GLN A 154 -27.74 30.80 6.33
CA GLN A 154 -29.13 30.79 6.80
C GLN A 154 -29.35 29.87 8.00
N LYS A 155 -28.70 28.70 8.04
CA LYS A 155 -28.81 27.75 9.15
C LYS A 155 -28.04 28.21 10.39
N SER A 156 -26.87 28.81 10.19
CA SER A 156 -26.03 29.34 11.27
C SER A 156 -26.61 30.60 11.90
N MET A 157 -27.23 31.50 11.12
CA MET A 157 -27.90 32.70 11.66
C MET A 157 -29.33 32.42 12.16
N GLY A 158 -30.04 31.44 11.58
CA GLY A 158 -31.40 31.08 11.99
C GLY A 158 -31.52 30.35 13.33
N SER A 159 -30.41 30.17 14.07
CA SER A 159 -30.36 29.48 15.36
C SER A 159 -30.06 30.43 16.55
N GLN A 160 -30.11 31.74 16.35
CA GLN A 160 -29.68 32.73 17.36
C GLN A 160 -30.79 33.70 17.86
N ASP A 161 -32.06 33.45 17.53
CA ASP A 161 -33.17 34.39 17.81
C ASP A 161 -34.26 33.88 18.78
N ASP A 162 -33.97 32.94 19.70
CA ASP A 162 -35.00 32.42 20.64
C ASP A 162 -34.65 32.49 22.15
N ASP A 163 -33.74 33.36 22.61
CA ASP A 163 -33.57 33.54 24.07
C ASP A 163 -33.05 34.92 24.52
N VAL A 164 -33.69 36.03 24.15
CA VAL A 164 -33.58 37.26 24.96
C VAL A 164 -34.86 38.09 24.90
N GLY A 165 -35.62 38.11 26.01
CA GLY A 165 -36.42 39.28 26.36
C GLY A 165 -37.89 39.03 26.71
N SER A 166 -38.17 38.54 27.91
CA SER A 166 -39.43 38.85 28.60
C SER A 166 -39.23 38.88 30.12
N LYS A 167 -38.65 39.98 30.59
CA LYS A 167 -38.84 40.49 31.96
C LYS A 167 -39.00 42.01 31.91
N THR A 168 -40.22 42.49 32.21
CA THR A 168 -40.59 43.65 33.07
C THR A 168 -42.11 43.86 32.93
N SER A 169 -42.93 43.36 33.85
CA SER A 169 -43.51 44.07 35.00
C SER A 169 -44.29 45.34 34.65
N SER A 170 -45.60 45.37 34.93
CA SER A 170 -46.33 46.58 35.36
C SER A 170 -47.61 46.20 36.09
N TYR A 171 -47.73 46.78 37.29
CA TYR A 171 -48.89 46.83 38.18
C TYR A 171 -50.18 47.27 37.48
N SER A 172 -51.31 46.67 37.88
CA SER A 172 -52.53 47.34 38.38
C SER A 172 -53.49 46.31 38.96
#